data_AF-A0AAV4EK41-F1
#
_entry.id   AF-A0AAV4EK41-F1
#
_cell.length_a   1.000
_cell.length_b   1.000
_cell.length_c   1.000
_cell.angle_alpha   90.00
_cell.angle_beta   90.00
_cell.angle_gamma   90.00
#
_symmetry.space_group_name_H-M   'P 1'
#
loop_
_entity.id
_entity.type
_entity.pdbx_description
1 polymer ?
#
loop_
_entity_poly.entity_id
_entity_poly.type
_entity_poly.pdbx_seq_one_letter_code
_entity_poly.pdbx_strand_id
1 'polypeptide(L)'
;MRCFRCHRFGHGRDRCRRNINLCVKCGEPGHRGEECDRSHKCINCKGDHLACSKNCPNYLEEQAILRYRAQEGWHLWTGPRGSGSGIGKGGATEIVRTRCEGRTCPEGDGPRDSTK
;
A
#
# COMPACT_ATOMS: atom_id res chain seq x y z
N MET A 1 7.96 0.81 -1.70
CA MET A 1 8.31 0.24 -0.38
C MET A 1 7.37 -0.91 -0.08
N ARG A 2 7.86 -2.04 0.45
CA ARG A 2 7.04 -3.21 0.82
C ARG A 2 7.10 -3.46 2.32
N CYS A 3 5.98 -3.82 2.93
CA CYS A 3 5.94 -4.27 4.31
C CYS A 3 6.53 -5.68 4.44
N PHE A 4 7.47 -5.90 5.36
CA PHE A 4 8.03 -7.24 5.60
C PHE A 4 7.11 -8.15 6.40
N ARG A 5 6.08 -7.59 7.05
CA ARG A 5 5.11 -8.35 7.85
C ARG A 5 3.93 -8.82 7.01
N CYS A 6 3.29 -7.92 6.25
CA CYS A 6 2.10 -8.25 5.46
C CYS A 6 2.34 -8.34 3.95
N HIS A 7 3.58 -8.13 3.48
CA HIS A 7 3.99 -8.14 2.06
C HIS A 7 3.28 -7.14 1.12
N ARG A 8 2.40 -6.26 1.62
CA ARG A 8 1.73 -5.22 0.83
C ARG A 8 2.63 -4.02 0.59
N PHE A 9 2.37 -3.30 -0.49
CA PHE A 9 3.07 -2.06 -0.82
C PHE A 9 2.49 -0.84 -0.09
N GLY A 10 3.31 0.21 0.03
CA GLY A 10 2.92 1.53 0.55
C GLY A 10 3.20 1.77 2.04
N HIS A 11 3.72 0.79 2.79
CA HIS A 11 4.14 0.99 4.19
C HIS A 11 5.25 0.02 4.59
N GLY A 12 6.01 0.39 5.64
CA GLY A 12 7.05 -0.43 6.25
C GLY A 12 6.50 -1.38 7.33
N ARG A 13 7.40 -2.11 8.00
CA ARG A 13 7.04 -3.01 9.11
C ARG A 13 6.45 -2.24 10.29
N ASP A 14 7.05 -1.11 10.65
CA ASP A 14 6.75 -0.40 11.89
C ASP A 14 5.41 0.35 11.84
N ARG A 15 4.92 0.62 10.63
CA ARG A 15 3.57 1.20 10.37
C ARG A 15 2.54 0.14 9.96
N CYS A 16 2.88 -1.14 10.08
CA CYS A 16 1.94 -2.20 9.72
C CYS A 16 0.90 -2.39 10.82
N ARG A 17 -0.37 -2.21 10.47
CA ARG A 17 -1.50 -2.44 11.39
C ARG A 17 -1.74 -3.92 11.70
N ARG A 18 -1.18 -4.82 10.89
CA ARG A 18 -1.33 -6.26 11.07
C ARG A 18 -0.31 -6.73 12.11
N ASN A 19 -0.71 -7.60 13.03
CA ASN A 19 0.21 -8.17 14.04
C ASN A 19 0.79 -9.53 13.64
N ILE A 20 0.23 -10.15 12.59
CA ILE A 20 0.68 -11.45 12.07
C ILE A 20 1.62 -11.27 10.89
N ASN A 21 2.67 -12.11 10.83
CA ASN A 21 3.50 -12.24 9.64
C ASN A 21 2.80 -13.14 8.63
N LEU A 22 2.68 -12.66 7.40
CA LEU A 22 2.20 -13.47 6.28
C LEU A 22 3.38 -14.16 5.60
N CYS A 23 3.13 -15.30 4.99
CA CYS A 23 4.11 -15.97 4.17
C CYS A 23 4.33 -15.23 2.84
N VAL A 24 5.60 -15.09 2.44
CA VAL A 24 5.98 -14.45 1.17
C VAL A 24 5.60 -15.29 -0.07
N LYS A 25 5.52 -16.63 0.10
CA LYS A 25 5.18 -17.56 -0.98
C LYS A 25 3.68 -17.58 -1.24
N CYS A 26 2.86 -17.87 -0.22
CA CYS A 26 1.43 -18.12 -0.40
C CYS A 26 0.51 -17.04 0.18
N GLY A 27 1.03 -16.09 0.97
CA GLY A 27 0.24 -15.02 1.58
C GLY A 27 -0.53 -15.39 2.85
N GLU A 28 -0.48 -16.64 3.28
CA GLU A 28 -1.17 -17.13 4.48
C GLU A 28 -0.32 -16.94 5.74
N PRO A 29 -0.93 -16.72 6.91
CA PRO A 29 -0.22 -16.65 8.19
C PRO A 29 0.21 -18.03 8.71
N GLY A 30 0.91 -18.05 9.84
CA GLY A 30 1.17 -19.26 10.63
C GLY A 30 2.43 -20.05 10.29
N HIS A 31 3.24 -19.60 9.32
CA HIS A 31 4.47 -20.27 8.91
C HIS A 31 5.41 -19.30 8.18
N ARG A 32 6.69 -19.68 8.05
CA ARG A 32 7.69 -18.92 7.28
C ARG A 32 7.69 -19.34 5.81
N GLY A 33 8.28 -18.50 4.95
CA GLY A 33 8.39 -18.81 3.52
C GLY A 33 9.24 -20.03 3.20
N GLU A 34 10.22 -20.34 4.04
CA GLU A 34 11.11 -21.50 3.91
C GLU A 34 10.34 -22.82 4.13
N GLU A 35 9.49 -22.86 5.16
CA GLU A 35 8.64 -24.00 5.55
C GLU A 35 7.33 -24.10 4.74
N CYS A 36 7.21 -23.34 3.66
CA CYS A 36 5.99 -23.26 2.88
C CYS A 36 6.04 -24.17 1.64
N ASP A 37 5.20 -25.20 1.65
CA ASP A 37 5.02 -26.15 0.54
C ASP A 37 3.90 -25.75 -0.44
N ARG A 38 3.24 -24.62 -0.20
CA ARG A 38 2.17 -24.12 -1.06
C ARG A 38 2.74 -23.44 -2.31
N SER A 39 1.95 -23.52 -3.39
CA SER A 39 2.22 -22.78 -4.62
C SER A 39 2.35 -21.27 -4.39
N HIS A 40 3.17 -20.64 -5.23
CA HIS A 40 3.36 -19.20 -5.17
C HIS A 40 2.07 -18.46 -5.50
N LYS A 41 1.73 -17.48 -4.66
CA LYS A 41 0.57 -16.63 -4.84
C LYS A 41 0.91 -15.22 -4.36
N CYS A 42 0.92 -14.28 -5.30
CA CYS A 42 1.19 -12.90 -4.97
C CYS A 42 -0.03 -12.27 -4.30
N ILE A 43 0.12 -11.76 -3.09
CA ILE A 43 -0.99 -11.09 -2.39
C ILE A 43 -1.40 -9.74 -3.00
N ASN A 44 -0.56 -9.17 -3.87
CA ASN A 44 -0.79 -7.84 -4.45
C ASN A 44 -1.57 -7.96 -5.77
N CYS A 45 -1.10 -8.79 -6.72
CA CYS A 45 -1.75 -8.97 -8.03
C CYS A 45 -2.48 -10.32 -8.19
N LYS A 46 -2.40 -11.22 -7.21
CA LYS A 46 -2.97 -12.58 -7.24
C LYS A 46 -2.36 -13.52 -8.29
N GLY A 47 -1.22 -13.18 -8.90
CA GLY A 47 -0.52 -14.03 -9.87
C GLY A 47 0.40 -15.08 -9.23
N ASP A 48 0.86 -16.03 -10.06
CA ASP A 48 1.65 -17.20 -9.65
C ASP A 48 3.14 -16.87 -9.50
N HIS A 49 3.45 -15.95 -8.59
CA HIS A 49 4.82 -15.59 -8.23
C HIS A 49 4.89 -15.10 -6.78
N LEU A 50 6.10 -15.02 -6.25
CA LEU A 50 6.33 -14.51 -4.89
C LEU A 50 5.86 -13.07 -4.73
N ALA A 51 5.42 -12.71 -3.52
CA ALA A 51 5.03 -11.33 -3.21
C ALA A 51 6.20 -10.33 -3.28
N CYS A 52 7.44 -10.81 -3.30
CA CYS A 52 8.66 -10.01 -3.47
C CYS A 52 9.17 -9.92 -4.92
N SER A 53 8.48 -10.55 -5.89
CA SER A 53 8.91 -10.53 -7.30
C SER A 53 8.92 -9.11 -7.87
N LYS A 54 10.03 -8.74 -8.54
CA LYS A 54 10.18 -7.46 -9.25
C LYS A 54 9.37 -7.41 -10.56
N ASN A 55 8.91 -8.56 -11.04
CA ASN A 55 8.08 -8.67 -12.24
C ASN A 55 6.59 -8.53 -11.92
N CYS A 56 6.22 -8.30 -10.65
CA CYS A 56 4.83 -8.05 -10.27
C CYS A 56 4.34 -6.74 -10.91
N PRO A 57 3.20 -6.72 -11.63
CA PRO A 57 2.68 -5.50 -12.24
C PRO A 57 2.43 -4.39 -11.19
N ASN A 58 1.88 -4.74 -10.03
CA ASN A 58 1.63 -3.78 -8.95
C ASN A 58 2.93 -3.28 -8.29
N TYR A 59 4.02 -4.05 -8.37
CA TYR A 59 5.34 -3.57 -7.91
C TYR A 59 5.90 -2.53 -8.87
N LEU A 60 5.82 -2.80 -10.18
CA LEU A 60 6.27 -1.87 -11.22
C LEU A 60 5.51 -0.55 -11.14
N GLU A 61 4.19 -0.63 -10.94
CA GLU A 61 3.33 0.54 -10.73
C GLU A 61 3.74 1.33 -9.48
N GLU A 62 3.90 0.67 -8.32
CA GLU A 62 4.34 1.33 -7.09
C GLU A 62 5.74 1.96 -7.24
N GLN A 63 6.65 1.32 -7.98
CA GLN A 63 7.96 1.89 -8.29
C GLN A 63 7.84 3.15 -9.15
N ALA A 64 6.97 3.15 -10.16
CA ALA A 64 6.73 4.34 -10.98
C ALA A 64 6.19 5.50 -10.12
N ILE A 65 5.23 5.22 -9.24
CA ILE A 65 4.69 6.22 -8.30
C ILE A 65 5.80 6.77 -7.42
N LEU A 66 6.63 5.91 -6.81
CA LEU A 66 7.72 6.37 -5.92
C LEU A 66 8.79 7.18 -6.63
N ARG A 67 9.13 6.80 -7.87
CA ARG A 67 10.06 7.57 -8.71
C ARG A 67 9.49 8.95 -9.03
N TYR A 68 8.22 9.00 -9.40
CA TYR A 68 7.51 10.25 -9.62
C TYR A 68 7.50 11.13 -8.35
N ARG A 69 7.18 10.55 -7.18
CA ARG A 69 7.21 11.29 -5.89
C ARG A 69 8.59 11.90 -5.58
N ALA A 70 9.66 11.19 -5.93
CA ALA A 70 11.03 11.62 -5.67
C ALA A 70 11.50 12.72 -6.64
N GLN A 71 11.02 12.69 -7.90
CA GLN A 71 11.37 13.69 -8.92
C GLN A 71 10.59 14.99 -8.73
N GLU A 72 9.28 14.89 -8.54
CA GLU A 72 8.38 16.06 -8.48
C GLU A 72 8.38 16.77 -7.13
N GLY A 73 9.24 16.35 -6.19
CA GLY A 73 9.33 16.96 -4.87
C GLY A 73 7.96 17.05 -4.20
N TRP A 74 7.36 15.90 -3.86
CA TRP A 74 6.04 15.80 -3.19
C TRP A 74 6.08 16.35 -1.75
N HIS A 75 6.41 17.62 -1.61
CA HIS A 75 6.42 18.47 -0.43
C HIS A 75 5.64 19.77 -0.65
N LEU A 76 5.03 19.97 -1.82
CA LEU A 76 4.19 21.15 -2.11
C LEU A 76 2.70 20.79 -2.18
N TRP A 77 2.12 20.46 -1.03
CA TRP A 77 0.72 20.80 -0.77
C TRP A 77 0.65 21.49 0.60
N THR A 78 0.85 22.81 0.58
CA THR A 78 0.58 23.72 1.70
C THR A 78 -0.74 24.45 1.44
N GLY A 79 -1.81 23.70 1.12
CA GLY A 79 -3.15 24.26 0.94
C GLY A 79 -3.98 24.09 2.20
N PRO A 80 -4.70 25.11 2.69
CA PRO A 80 -5.68 24.91 3.75
C PRO A 80 -6.86 24.07 3.21
N ARG A 81 -7.40 23.19 4.06
CA ARG A 81 -8.61 22.41 3.79
C ARG A 81 -9.80 23.38 3.62
N GLY A 82 -10.09 23.75 2.38
CA GLY A 82 -11.23 24.60 2.01
C GLY A 82 -12.13 23.88 1.02
N SER A 83 -13.40 23.75 1.38
CA SER A 83 -14.53 23.34 0.54
C SER A 83 -14.58 24.08 -0.80
N GLY A 84 -14.82 23.39 -1.91
CA GLY A 84 -15.20 24.07 -3.15
C GLY A 84 -15.16 23.21 -4.41
N SER A 85 -16.30 23.18 -5.10
CA SER A 85 -16.51 22.65 -6.45
C SER A 85 -15.48 23.09 -7.48
N GLY A 86 -15.16 22.16 -8.39
CA GLY A 86 -15.10 22.48 -9.82
C GLY A 86 -13.77 22.33 -10.56
N ILE A 87 -13.95 21.93 -11.82
CA ILE A 87 -13.11 22.12 -13.03
C ILE A 87 -11.73 21.45 -13.09
N GLY A 88 -11.67 20.39 -13.89
CA GLY A 88 -10.47 19.63 -14.21
C GLY A 88 -9.50 20.32 -15.17
N LYS A 89 -8.39 19.60 -15.42
CA LYS A 89 -7.51 19.67 -16.60
C LYS A 89 -6.73 18.35 -16.64
N GLY A 90 -6.80 17.68 -17.78
CA GLY A 90 -6.20 16.37 -18.01
C GLY A 90 -4.68 16.37 -17.84
N GLY A 91 -4.14 15.24 -17.39
CA GLY A 91 -2.70 15.04 -17.24
C GLY A 91 -2.37 13.78 -16.45
N ALA A 92 -1.50 12.97 -17.03
CA ALA A 92 -0.81 11.78 -16.51
C ALA A 92 -1.68 10.76 -15.75
N THR A 93 -2.02 9.67 -16.45
CA THR A 93 -2.66 8.42 -15.97
C THR A 93 -3.40 8.52 -14.64
N GLU A 94 -4.72 8.58 -14.72
CA GLU A 94 -5.74 8.62 -13.65
C GLU A 94 -5.44 7.74 -12.40
N ILE A 95 -4.60 6.72 -12.57
CA ILE A 95 -4.13 5.75 -11.58
C ILE A 95 -3.28 6.38 -10.45
N VAL A 96 -2.48 7.41 -10.72
CA VAL A 96 -1.56 8.01 -9.71
C VAL A 96 -2.30 8.95 -8.74
N ARG A 97 -3.35 9.63 -9.21
CA ARG A 97 -4.15 10.59 -8.42
C ARG A 97 -5.19 9.92 -7.52
N THR A 98 -5.87 8.89 -8.02
CA THR A 98 -6.99 8.23 -7.33
C THR A 98 -6.59 7.49 -6.05
N ARG A 99 -5.32 7.14 -5.85
CA ARG A 99 -4.86 6.51 -4.59
C ARG A 99 -4.80 7.50 -3.41
N CYS A 100 -4.78 8.81 -3.67
CA CYS A 100 -4.84 9.87 -2.65
C CYS A 100 -6.25 10.46 -2.49
N GLU A 101 -7.07 10.52 -3.55
CA GLU A 101 -8.39 11.16 -3.51
C GLU A 101 -9.48 10.37 -2.77
N GLY A 102 -9.20 9.14 -2.33
CA GLY A 102 -10.10 8.33 -1.50
C GLY A 102 -9.50 7.83 -0.19
N ARG A 103 -8.31 8.29 0.18
CA ARG A 103 -7.72 8.03 1.49
C ARG A 103 -7.65 9.34 2.25
N THR A 104 -8.80 9.76 2.76
CA THR A 104 -8.77 10.31 4.11
C THR A 104 -8.05 9.26 4.96
N CYS A 105 -6.88 9.62 5.48
CA CYS A 105 -6.47 9.05 6.74
C CYS A 105 -7.61 9.40 7.70
N PRO A 106 -8.29 8.45 8.36
CA PRO A 106 -9.03 8.81 9.55
C PRO A 106 -7.98 9.33 10.54
N GLU A 107 -7.83 10.65 10.60
CA GLU A 107 -7.48 11.36 11.83
C GLU A 107 -8.57 10.99 12.87
N GLY A 108 -8.18 10.82 14.13
CA GLY A 108 -8.89 10.05 15.15
C GLY A 108 -10.32 10.48 15.49
N ASP A 109 -11.10 9.53 16.04
CA ASP A 109 -11.56 9.50 17.45
C ASP A 109 -12.78 8.56 17.62
N GLY A 110 -12.78 7.78 18.71
CA GLY A 110 -13.91 6.95 19.14
C GLY A 110 -13.53 5.97 20.27
N PRO A 111 -14.29 5.90 21.38
CA PRO A 111 -13.75 5.67 22.72
C PRO A 111 -13.36 4.23 23.02
N ARG A 112 -12.49 4.09 24.03
CA ARG A 112 -12.19 2.84 24.74
C ARG A 112 -13.48 2.35 25.39
N ASP A 113 -13.97 1.18 25.00
CA ASP A 113 -14.95 0.47 25.80
C ASP A 113 -14.21 -0.55 26.68
N SER A 114 -14.03 -0.15 27.93
CA SER A 114 -13.77 -1.06 29.03
C SER A 114 -15.11 -1.64 29.46
N THR A 115 -15.40 -2.90 29.14
CA THR A 115 -16.27 -3.83 29.89
C THR A 115 -15.99 -5.22 29.29
N LYS A 116 -15.49 -6.23 30.01
CA LYS A 116 -16.01 -6.85 31.24
C LYS A 116 -14.89 -7.59 31.95
#